data_AF-A0A851ISR7-F1
#
_entry.id   AF-A0A851ISR7-F1
#
_cell.length_a   1.000
_cell.length_b   1.000
_cell.length_c   1.000
_cell.angle_alpha   90.00
_cell.angle_beta   90.00
_cell.angle_gamma   90.00
#
_symmetry.space_group_name_H-M   'P 1'
#
loop_
_entity.id
_entity.type
_entity.pdbx_description
1 polymer ?
#
loop_
_entity_poly.entity_id
_entity_poly.type
_entity_poly.pdbx_seq_one_letter_code
_entity_poly.pdbx_strand_id
1 'polypeptide(L)'
;MKEKSELRKQKDEKLKILMATVIAYFVFFILTEIGIITEYLGIIMLILLYMYANYNLINMFFTSKRTTFKVYAFLFLEVIYLFTGNISLLGAIAYIVLFSLLIFSIRKDEGREEIPKIIRFVNIFLIFKVVFVLSMLLF
;
A
#
# COMPACT_ATOMS: atom_id res chain seq x y z
N MET A 1 4.14 32.79 1.93
CA MET A 1 3.76 32.43 0.54
C MET A 1 4.71 31.39 -0.08
N LYS A 2 6.04 31.50 0.11
CA LYS A 2 7.04 30.51 -0.36
C LYS A 2 6.86 29.10 0.23
N GLU A 3 6.62 28.99 1.53
CA GLU A 3 6.46 27.70 2.22
C GLU A 3 5.28 26.84 1.69
N LYS A 4 4.12 27.47 1.42
CA LYS A 4 2.97 26.78 0.79
C LYS A 4 3.27 26.31 -0.64
N SER A 5 4.17 26.96 -1.36
CA SER A 5 4.57 26.56 -2.72
C SER A 5 5.56 25.40 -2.71
N GLU A 6 6.46 25.34 -1.73
CA GLU A 6 7.42 24.24 -1.55
C GLU A 6 6.73 22.96 -1.08
N LEU A 7 5.79 23.07 -0.13
CA LEU A 7 4.94 21.95 0.30
C LEU A 7 4.11 21.37 -0.85
N ARG A 8 3.63 22.20 -1.77
CA ARG A 8 2.93 21.74 -2.98
C ARG A 8 3.86 21.00 -3.93
N LYS A 9 5.04 21.56 -4.22
CA LYS A 9 6.06 20.91 -5.07
C LYS A 9 6.46 19.53 -4.53
N GLN A 10 6.69 19.42 -3.22
CA GLN A 10 7.05 18.15 -2.59
C GLN A 10 5.91 17.11 -2.69
N LYS A 11 4.66 17.55 -2.55
CA LYS A 11 3.49 16.67 -2.71
C LYS A 11 3.32 16.19 -4.15
N ASP A 12 3.54 17.08 -5.12
CA ASP A 12 3.47 16.77 -6.55
C ASP A 12 4.58 15.78 -6.95
N GLU A 13 5.78 15.93 -6.38
CA GLU A 13 6.89 15.00 -6.60
C GLU A 13 6.59 13.60 -6.05
N LYS A 14 6.09 13.50 -4.81
CA LYS A 14 5.66 12.21 -4.23
C LYS A 14 4.57 11.53 -5.08
N LEU A 15 3.62 12.31 -5.60
CA LEU A 15 2.57 11.79 -6.47
C LEU A 15 3.12 11.28 -7.82
N LYS A 16 4.09 11.98 -8.41
CA LYS A 16 4.79 11.50 -9.61
C LYS A 16 5.52 10.17 -9.37
N ILE A 17 6.23 10.06 -8.23
CA ILE A 17 6.93 8.82 -7.86
C ILE A 17 5.92 7.68 -7.68
N LEU A 18 4.79 7.94 -7.02
CA LEU A 18 3.72 6.96 -6.86
C LEU A 18 3.19 6.49 -8.22
N MET A 19 2.87 7.41 -9.14
CA MET A 19 2.40 7.05 -10.49
C MET A 19 3.45 6.25 -11.26
N ALA A 20 4.72 6.64 -11.21
CA ALA A 20 5.80 5.91 -11.86
C ALA A 20 5.92 4.48 -11.31
N THR A 21 5.76 4.30 -9.99
CA THR A 21 5.76 2.99 -9.35
C THR A 21 4.59 2.12 -9.83
N VAL A 22 3.39 2.70 -9.93
CA VAL A 22 2.20 1.99 -10.45
C VAL A 22 2.40 1.58 -11.90
N ILE A 23 2.96 2.46 -12.74
CA ILE A 23 3.26 2.12 -14.14
C ILE A 23 4.30 0.99 -14.20
N ALA A 24 5.38 1.09 -13.45
CA ALA A 24 6.41 0.04 -13.39
C ALA A 24 5.81 -1.31 -12.96
N TYR A 25 4.91 -1.31 -11.97
CA TYR A 25 4.22 -2.51 -11.52
C TYR A 25 3.48 -3.21 -12.67
N PHE A 26 2.67 -2.48 -13.45
CA PHE A 26 1.96 -3.08 -14.59
C PHE A 26 2.90 -3.51 -15.73
N VAL A 27 4.00 -2.78 -15.95
CA VAL A 27 5.03 -3.20 -16.91
C VAL A 27 5.63 -4.54 -16.50
N PHE A 28 6.06 -4.70 -15.25
CA PHE A 28 6.59 -5.97 -14.76
C PHE A 28 5.53 -7.09 -14.82
N PHE A 29 4.28 -6.79 -14.48
CA PHE A 29 3.18 -7.74 -14.59
C PHE A 29 3.05 -8.29 -16.01
N ILE A 30 2.98 -7.41 -17.01
CA ILE A 30 2.86 -7.81 -18.43
C ILE A 30 4.12 -8.56 -18.89
N LEU A 31 5.31 -8.09 -18.53
CA LEU A 31 6.57 -8.73 -18.92
C LEU A 31 6.71 -10.16 -18.37
N THR A 32 6.22 -10.39 -17.15
CA THR A 32 6.18 -11.74 -16.55
C THR A 32 5.13 -12.59 -17.26
N GLU A 33 3.93 -12.06 -17.51
CA GLU A 33 2.85 -12.79 -18.19
C GLU A 33 3.22 -13.26 -19.60
N ILE A 34 3.92 -12.43 -20.37
CA ILE A 34 4.39 -12.80 -21.73
C ILE A 34 5.67 -13.64 -21.73
N GLY A 35 6.18 -14.04 -20.56
CA GLY A 35 7.33 -14.94 -20.41
C GLY A 35 8.71 -14.31 -20.67
N ILE A 36 8.83 -12.97 -20.69
CA ILE A 36 10.13 -12.29 -20.81
C ILE A 36 10.93 -12.41 -19.50
N ILE A 37 10.24 -12.37 -18.36
CA ILE A 37 10.81 -12.51 -17.01
C ILE A 37 10.29 -13.81 -16.40
N THR A 38 11.13 -14.53 -15.65
CA THR A 38 10.69 -15.74 -14.94
C THR A 38 9.61 -15.39 -13.91
N GLU A 39 8.64 -16.29 -13.72
CA GLU A 39 7.52 -16.11 -12.77
C GLU A 39 8.02 -15.74 -11.37
N TYR A 40 9.04 -16.46 -10.87
CA TYR A 40 9.63 -16.19 -9.56
C TYR A 40 10.19 -14.76 -9.44
N LEU A 41 10.93 -14.30 -10.45
CA LEU A 41 11.47 -12.94 -10.44
C LEU A 41 10.35 -11.91 -10.60
N GLY A 42 9.35 -12.19 -11.43
CA GLY A 42 8.15 -11.37 -11.60
C GLY A 42 7.41 -11.14 -10.29
N ILE A 43 7.07 -12.23 -9.59
CA ILE A 43 6.39 -12.20 -8.28
C ILE A 43 7.17 -11.35 -7.28
N ILE A 44 8.50 -11.55 -7.16
CA ILE A 44 9.33 -10.75 -6.25
C ILE A 44 9.27 -9.26 -6.62
N MET A 45 9.40 -8.92 -7.89
CA MET A 45 9.35 -7.53 -8.36
C MET A 45 8.00 -6.88 -8.09
N LEU A 46 6.89 -7.61 -8.31
CA LEU A 46 5.54 -7.13 -8.03
C LEU A 46 5.33 -6.85 -6.54
N ILE A 47 5.85 -7.72 -5.66
CA ILE A 47 5.79 -7.52 -4.21
C ILE A 47 6.58 -6.27 -3.80
N LEU A 48 7.82 -6.12 -4.31
CA LEU A 48 8.65 -4.97 -4.00
C LEU A 48 8.01 -3.67 -4.47
N LEU A 49 7.46 -3.65 -5.68
CA LEU A 49 6.75 -2.49 -6.23
C LEU A 49 5.45 -2.19 -5.46
N TYR A 50 4.71 -3.23 -5.04
CA TYR A 50 3.55 -3.08 -4.16
C TYR A 50 3.93 -2.44 -2.81
N MET A 51 5.00 -2.94 -2.17
CA MET A 51 5.49 -2.38 -0.91
C MET A 51 5.96 -0.94 -1.08
N TYR A 52 6.69 -0.64 -2.16
CA TYR A 52 7.19 0.71 -2.45
C TYR A 52 6.06 1.70 -2.77
N ALA A 53 5.04 1.27 -3.52
CA ALA A 53 3.87 2.08 -3.83
C ALA A 53 3.10 2.43 -2.54
N ASN A 54 2.89 1.44 -1.66
CA ASN A 54 2.28 1.67 -0.35
C ASN A 54 3.12 2.58 0.55
N TYR A 55 4.45 2.44 0.53
CA TYR A 55 5.34 3.34 1.24
C TYR A 55 5.16 4.81 0.83
N ASN A 56 5.14 5.06 -0.48
CA ASN A 56 4.93 6.41 -1.00
C ASN A 56 3.53 6.94 -0.65
N LEU A 57 2.50 6.10 -0.77
CA LEU A 57 1.13 6.44 -0.40
C LEU A 57 1.04 6.84 1.08
N ILE A 58 1.59 6.03 1.99
CA ILE A 58 1.58 6.29 3.43
C ILE A 58 2.25 7.62 3.75
N ASN A 59 3.41 7.91 3.16
CA ASN A 59 4.14 9.16 3.38
C ASN A 59 3.54 10.40 2.69
N MET A 60 2.55 10.21 1.81
CA MET A 60 1.74 11.30 1.26
C MET A 60 0.59 11.66 2.20
N PHE A 61 0.03 10.67 2.90
CA PHE A 61 -1.07 10.88 3.82
C PHE A 61 -0.56 11.24 5.22
N PHE A 62 0.32 10.46 5.83
CA PHE A 62 0.69 10.64 7.23
C PHE A 62 2.11 11.19 7.39
N THR A 63 2.25 12.19 8.26
CA THR A 63 3.54 12.75 8.69
C THR A 63 3.96 12.22 10.06
N SER A 64 3.00 11.74 10.86
CA SER A 64 3.25 11.13 12.17
C SER A 64 4.02 9.83 12.04
N LYS A 65 5.23 9.79 12.64
CA LYS A 65 6.07 8.58 12.69
C LYS A 65 5.36 7.39 13.35
N ARG A 66 4.50 7.66 14.34
CA ARG A 66 3.75 6.61 15.05
C ARG A 66 2.70 5.98 14.14
N THR A 67 1.96 6.82 13.41
CA THR A 67 0.93 6.37 12.46
C THR A 67 1.56 5.58 11.33
N THR A 68 2.61 6.13 10.70
CA THR A 68 3.30 5.47 9.58
C THR A 68 3.87 4.12 9.98
N PHE A 69 4.53 4.03 11.15
CA PHE A 69 5.04 2.76 11.67
C PHE A 69 3.96 1.67 11.82
N LYS A 70 2.80 2.03 12.38
CA LYS A 70 1.68 1.08 12.55
C LYS A 70 1.18 0.55 11.21
N VAL A 71 1.06 1.42 10.21
CA VAL A 71 0.63 1.01 8.87
C VAL A 71 1.69 0.14 8.19
N TYR A 72 2.98 0.46 8.35
CA TYR A 72 4.08 -0.37 7.82
C TYR A 72 4.11 -1.76 8.47
N ALA A 73 3.94 -1.84 9.78
CA ALA A 73 3.87 -3.12 10.48
C ALA A 73 2.70 -3.97 9.97
N PHE A 74 1.55 -3.34 9.75
CA PHE A 74 0.38 -4.02 9.17
C PHE A 74 0.64 -4.50 7.73
N LEU A 75 1.22 -3.66 6.87
CA LEU A 75 1.58 -4.02 5.50
C LEU A 75 2.57 -5.19 5.46
N PHE A 76 3.57 -5.18 6.34
CA PHE A 76 4.55 -6.27 6.42
C PHE A 76 3.90 -7.59 6.85
N LEU A 77 3.01 -7.55 7.84
CA LEU A 77 2.23 -8.71 8.28
C LEU A 77 1.32 -9.23 7.17
N GLU A 78 0.73 -8.33 6.37
CA GLU A 78 -0.10 -8.69 5.21
C GLU A 78 0.71 -9.44 4.14
N VAL A 79 1.91 -8.96 3.81
CA VAL A 79 2.81 -9.61 2.84
C VAL A 79 3.20 -11.01 3.33
N ILE A 80 3.58 -11.16 4.60
CA ILE A 80 3.89 -12.48 5.19
C ILE A 80 2.69 -13.43 5.07
N TYR A 81 1.51 -12.94 5.43
CA TYR A 81 0.30 -13.76 5.40
C TYR A 81 -0.04 -14.23 3.97
N LEU A 82 0.12 -13.37 2.97
CA LEU A 82 -0.02 -13.75 1.55
C LEU A 82 0.99 -14.82 1.13
N PHE A 83 2.26 -14.72 1.53
CA PHE A 83 3.28 -15.73 1.26
C PHE A 83 2.97 -17.09 1.87
N THR A 84 2.32 -17.12 3.04
CA THR A 84 1.93 -18.39 3.66
C THR A 84 0.76 -19.09 2.97
N GLY A 85 0.17 -18.48 1.93
CA GLY A 85 -0.87 -19.09 1.08
C GLY A 85 -2.15 -19.48 1.83
N ASN A 86 -2.28 -19.11 3.10
CA ASN A 86 -3.31 -19.65 3.98
C ASN A 86 -4.58 -18.80 3.93
N ILE A 87 -5.07 -18.48 2.71
CA ILE A 87 -6.30 -17.73 2.49
C ILE A 87 -7.47 -18.60 2.97
N SER A 88 -7.82 -18.42 4.24
CA SER A 88 -8.89 -19.14 4.92
C SER A 88 -9.93 -18.17 5.43
N LEU A 89 -11.15 -18.67 5.68
CA LEU A 89 -12.22 -17.88 6.29
C LEU A 89 -11.76 -17.24 7.62
N LEU A 90 -11.03 -18.01 8.44
CA LEU A 90 -10.49 -17.53 9.73
C LEU A 90 -9.49 -16.40 9.54
N GLY A 91 -8.59 -16.51 8.56
CA GLY A 91 -7.62 -15.46 8.32
C GLY A 91 -8.22 -14.22 7.65
N ALA A 92 -9.29 -14.36 6.86
CA ALA A 92 -10.08 -13.21 6.40
C ALA A 92 -10.75 -12.48 7.58
N ILE A 93 -11.34 -13.22 8.53
CA ILE A 93 -11.89 -12.64 9.77
C ILE A 93 -10.79 -11.93 10.56
N ALA A 94 -9.64 -12.58 10.76
CA ALA A 94 -8.50 -12.00 11.47
C ALA A 94 -8.00 -10.72 10.78
N TYR A 95 -7.93 -10.71 9.45
CA TYR A 95 -7.56 -9.53 8.67
C TYR A 95 -8.52 -8.37 8.92
N ILE A 96 -9.84 -8.61 8.84
CA ILE A 96 -10.86 -7.57 9.07
C ILE A 96 -10.73 -6.99 10.48
N VAL A 97 -10.50 -7.84 11.49
CA VAL A 97 -10.29 -7.42 12.88
C VAL A 97 -9.03 -6.56 13.01
N LEU A 98 -7.89 -7.03 12.51
CA LEU A 98 -6.62 -6.30 12.58
C LEU A 98 -6.68 -4.98 11.80
N PHE A 99 -7.33 -4.95 10.64
CA PHE A 99 -7.51 -3.74 9.85
C PHE A 99 -8.41 -2.73 10.55
N SER A 100 -9.49 -3.20 11.18
CA SER A 100 -10.37 -2.34 11.99
C SER A 100 -9.62 -1.73 13.18
N LEU A 101 -8.80 -2.54 13.87
CA LEU A 101 -7.92 -2.08 14.95
C LEU A 101 -6.89 -1.06 14.45
N LEU A 102 -6.31 -1.26 13.26
CA LEU A 102 -5.40 -0.31 12.64
C LEU A 102 -6.10 1.04 12.42
N ILE A 103 -7.27 1.06 11.78
CA ILE A 103 -8.03 2.30 11.52
C ILE A 103 -8.35 3.03 12.84
N PHE A 104 -8.78 2.29 13.86
CA PHE A 104 -9.03 2.86 15.18
C PHE A 104 -7.76 3.48 15.78
N SER A 105 -6.63 2.79 15.65
CA SER A 105 -5.33 3.22 16.15
C SER A 105 -4.81 4.48 15.43
N ILE A 106 -4.98 4.56 14.10
CA ILE A 106 -4.65 5.74 13.29
C ILE A 106 -5.53 6.92 13.72
N ARG A 107 -6.84 6.70 13.88
CA ARG A 107 -7.78 7.75 14.32
C ARG A 107 -7.42 8.30 15.71
N LYS A 108 -6.94 7.44 16.61
CA LYS A 108 -6.47 7.84 17.95
C LYS A 108 -5.21 8.70 17.87
N ASP A 109 -4.29 8.42 16.95
CA ASP A 109 -3.03 9.13 16.82
C ASP A 109 -3.15 10.45 16.03
N GLU A 110 -3.91 10.47 14.93
CA GLU A 110 -4.06 11.66 14.05
C GLU A 110 -5.15 12.62 14.54
N GLY A 111 -6.09 12.16 15.36
CA GLY A 111 -7.22 12.95 15.85
C GLY A 111 -8.48 12.85 14.99
N ARG A 112 -9.61 13.32 15.53
CA ARG A 112 -10.93 13.20 14.87
C ARG A 112 -11.10 14.12 13.66
N GLU A 113 -10.35 15.22 13.59
CA GLU A 113 -10.43 16.17 12.49
C GLU A 113 -9.86 15.59 11.18
N GLU A 114 -8.97 14.60 11.28
CA GLU A 114 -8.32 13.96 10.15
C GLU A 114 -9.08 12.74 9.60
N ILE A 115 -10.30 12.46 10.09
CA ILE A 115 -11.15 11.34 9.62
C ILE A 115 -11.33 11.34 8.08
N PRO A 116 -11.63 12.47 7.41
CA PRO A 116 -11.78 12.47 5.94
C PRO A 116 -10.51 12.04 5.20
N LYS A 117 -9.34 12.42 5.73
CA LYS A 117 -8.02 12.04 5.20
C LYS A 117 -7.76 10.56 5.42
N ILE A 118 -8.09 10.02 6.60
CA ILE A 118 -7.96 8.59 6.92
C ILE A 118 -8.85 7.76 6.00
N ILE A 119 -10.11 8.16 5.78
CA ILE A 119 -11.03 7.45 4.89
C ILE A 119 -10.49 7.41 3.45
N ARG A 120 -9.98 8.55 2.94
CA ARG A 120 -9.36 8.60 1.61
C ARG A 120 -8.14 7.67 1.50
N PHE A 121 -7.28 7.67 2.52
CA PHE A 121 -6.15 6.75 2.59
C PHE A 121 -6.62 5.29 2.53
N VAL A 122 -7.58 4.91 3.38
CA VAL A 122 -8.12 3.53 3.46
C VAL A 122 -8.68 3.08 2.12
N ASN A 123 -9.43 3.93 1.43
CA ASN A 123 -10.01 3.59 0.12
C ASN A 123 -8.92 3.32 -0.92
N ILE A 124 -7.89 4.16 -1.01
CA ILE A 124 -6.80 3.97 -1.98
C ILE A 124 -5.96 2.75 -1.60
N PHE A 125 -5.66 2.58 -0.31
CA PHE A 125 -4.93 1.42 0.22
C PHE A 125 -5.65 0.10 -0.13
N LEU A 126 -6.97 0.05 0.04
CA LEU A 126 -7.77 -1.12 -0.36
C LEU A 126 -7.76 -1.36 -1.87
N ILE A 127 -7.81 -0.31 -2.70
CA ILE A 127 -7.69 -0.47 -4.17
C ILE A 127 -6.35 -1.10 -4.52
N PHE A 128 -5.24 -0.58 -3.98
CA PHE A 128 -3.91 -1.13 -4.22
C PHE A 128 -3.83 -2.59 -3.80
N LYS A 129 -4.41 -2.93 -2.64
CA LYS A 129 -4.48 -4.30 -2.17
C LYS A 129 -5.26 -5.20 -3.13
N VAL A 130 -6.45 -4.81 -3.56
CA VAL A 130 -7.29 -5.62 -4.45
C VAL A 130 -6.55 -5.87 -5.77
N VAL A 131 -5.94 -4.84 -6.36
CA VAL A 131 -5.13 -4.99 -7.58
C VAL A 131 -3.99 -5.97 -7.35
N PHE A 132 -3.28 -5.87 -6.22
CA PHE A 132 -2.18 -6.75 -5.88
C PHE A 132 -2.61 -8.20 -5.67
N VAL A 133 -3.68 -8.45 -4.92
CA VAL A 133 -4.19 -9.81 -4.71
C VAL A 133 -4.66 -10.41 -6.04
N LEU A 134 -5.37 -9.63 -6.87
CA LEU A 134 -5.81 -10.11 -8.19
C LEU A 134 -4.64 -10.45 -9.11
N SER A 135 -3.58 -9.63 -9.13
CA SER A 135 -2.39 -9.95 -9.93
C SER A 135 -1.74 -11.25 -9.47
N MET A 136 -1.66 -11.46 -8.15
CA MET A 136 -1.02 -12.63 -7.55
C MET A 136 -1.83 -13.92 -7.76
N LEU A 137 -3.14 -13.82 -8.00
CA LEU A 137 -3.98 -14.97 -8.36
C LEU A 137 -3.86 -15.39 -9.83
N LEU A 138 -3.30 -14.52 -10.68
CA LEU A 138 -3.08 -14.81 -12.10
C LEU A 138 -1.74 -15.52 -12.35
N PHE A 139 -0.82 -15.49 -11.38
CA PHE A 139 0.42 -16.29 -11.35
C PHE A 139 0.22 -17.55 -10.50
#